data_AF-A0A8S3BRN7-F1
#
_entry.id   AF-A0A8S3BRN7-F1
#
_cell.length_a   1.000
_cell.length_b   1.000
_cell.length_c   1.000
_cell.angle_alpha   90.00
_cell.angle_beta   90.00
_cell.angle_gamma   90.00
#
_symmetry.space_group_name_H-M   'P 1'
#
loop_
_entity.id
_entity.type
_entity.pdbx_description
1 polymer ?
#
loop_
_entity_poly.entity_id
_entity_poly.type
_entity_poly.pdbx_seq_one_letter_code
_entity_poly.pdbx_strand_id
1 'polypeptide(L)' 'MLGRAGIGKSTFCQYVTYRWAKGEIWSQYELVILIRLRSLTDSRYPRGKKYLPIDLVEKQYFQWDDGS' A
#
# COMPACT_ATOMS: atom_id res chain seq x y z
N MET A 1 -0.44 -13.91 2.30
CA MET A 1 -0.50 -14.76 3.51
C MET A 1 -1.91 -15.30 3.69
N LEU A 2 -2.05 -16.62 3.80
CA LEU A 2 -3.30 -17.27 4.17
C LEU A 2 -3.44 -17.29 5.70
N GLY A 3 -4.66 -17.14 6.21
CA GLY A 3 -4.95 -17.17 7.64
C GLY A 3 -6.32 -16.59 7.95
N ARG A 4 -6.89 -16.92 9.10
CA ARG A 4 -8.24 -16.48 9.50
C ARG A 4 -8.37 -14.95 9.49
N ALA A 5 -9.57 -14.43 9.25
CA ALA A 5 -9.86 -13.02 9.48
C ALA A 5 -9.51 -12.66 10.94
N GLY A 6 -8.96 -11.47 11.17
CA GLY A 6 -8.54 -11.03 12.51
C GLY A 6 -7.16 -11.52 12.98
N ILE A 7 -6.48 -12.44 12.28
CA ILE A 7 -5.17 -12.98 12.70
C ILE A 7 -3.98 -11.99 12.60
N GLY A 8 -4.25 -10.71 12.26
CA GLY A 8 -3.20 -9.69 12.22
C GLY A 8 -2.41 -9.58 10.90
N LYS A 9 -2.88 -10.16 9.78
CA LYS A 9 -2.19 -10.07 8.47
C LYS A 9 -1.86 -8.62 8.06
N SER A 10 -2.83 -7.71 8.21
CA SER A 10 -2.63 -6.29 7.87
C SER A 10 -1.63 -5.62 8.82
N THR A 11 -1.70 -5.96 10.12
CA THR A 11 -0.77 -5.47 11.15
C THR A 11 0.64 -5.95 10.89
N PHE A 12 0.80 -7.21 10.47
CA PHE A 12 2.10 -7.76 10.08
C PHE A 12 2.71 -6.97 8.92
N CYS A 13 1.95 -6.71 7.84
CA CYS A 13 2.44 -5.91 6.72
C CYS A 13 2.88 -4.50 7.15
N GLN A 14 2.13 -3.84 8.03
CA GLN A 14 2.51 -2.54 8.58
C GLN A 14 3.79 -2.62 9.41
N TYR A 15 3.91 -3.64 10.25
CA TYR A 15 5.06 -3.85 11.11
C TYR A 15 6.35 -4.08 10.31
N VAL A 16 6.31 -4.95 9.29
CA VAL A 16 7.50 -5.20 8.46
C VAL A 16 7.89 -3.98 7.63
N THR A 17 6.92 -3.20 7.10
CA THR A 17 7.22 -1.93 6.43
C THR A 17 7.89 -0.94 7.38
N TYR A 18 7.42 -0.84 8.63
CA TYR A 18 8.04 0.01 9.65
C TYR A 18 9.47 -0.42 9.98
N ARG A 19 9.71 -1.72 10.16
CA ARG A 19 11.06 -2.24 10.43
C ARG A 19 12.02 -2.03 9.26
N TRP A 20 11.55 -2.21 8.03
CA TRP A 20 12.33 -1.90 6.84
C TRP A 20 12.68 -0.41 6.77
N ALA A 21 11.73 0.49 7.06
CA ALA A 21 11.98 1.93 7.06
C ALA A 21 13.02 2.37 8.11
N LYS A 22 13.22 1.56 9.16
CA LYS A 22 14.30 1.74 10.15
C LYS A 22 15.65 1.16 9.73
N GLY A 23 15.72 0.47 8.58
CA GLY A 23 16.92 -0.24 8.14
C GLY A 23 17.18 -1.55 8.89
N GLU A 24 16.21 -2.09 9.63
CA GLU A 24 16.42 -3.28 10.48
C GLU A 24 16.33 -4.59 9.69
N ILE A 25 15.58 -4.59 8.58
CA ILE A 25 15.35 -5.76 7.74
C ILE A 25 15.39 -5.36 6.28
N TRP A 26 15.56 -6.35 5.39
CA TRP A 26 15.26 -6.17 3.97
C TRP A 26 16.11 -5.08 3.28
N SER A 27 17.36 -4.92 3.72
CA SER A 27 18.30 -3.93 3.18
C SER A 27 18.61 -4.11 1.70
N GLN A 28 18.32 -5.29 1.12
CA GLN A 28 18.43 -5.51 -0.31
C GLN A 28 17.38 -4.79 -1.16
N TYR A 29 16.30 -4.28 -0.55
CA TYR A 29 15.25 -3.56 -1.25
C TYR A 29 15.40 -2.06 -1.03
N GLU A 30 15.56 -1.32 -2.13
CA GLU A 30 15.62 0.16 -2.12
C GLU A 30 14.27 0.80 -1.83
N LEU A 31 13.16 0.08 -2.10
CA LEU A 31 11.80 0.60 -1.91
C LEU A 31 10.84 -0.51 -1.45
N VAL A 32 10.06 -0.23 -0.40
CA VAL A 32 8.94 -1.07 0.04
C VAL A 32 7.65 -0.26 0.02
N ILE A 33 6.64 -0.75 -0.70
CA ILE A 33 5.34 -0.09 -0.85
C ILE A 33 4.25 -0.89 -0.14
N LEU A 34 3.53 -0.25 0.78
CA LEU A 34 2.38 -0.84 1.46
C LEU A 34 1.07 -0.45 0.76
N ILE A 35 0.47 -1.38 0.01
CA ILE A 35 -0.80 -1.14 -0.70
C ILE A 35 -1.98 -1.72 0.10
N ARG A 36 -2.96 -0.88 0.46
CA ARG A 36 -4.21 -1.33 1.09
C ARG A 36 -5.17 -1.89 0.04
N LEU A 37 -5.22 -3.21 -0.17
CA LEU A 37 -6.07 -3.82 -1.20
C LEU A 37 -7.57 -3.45 -1.10
N ARG A 38 -8.08 -3.18 0.10
CA ARG A 38 -9.48 -2.73 0.30
C ARG A 38 -9.82 -1.39 -0.38
N SER A 39 -8.82 -0.58 -0.76
CA SER A 39 -9.03 0.68 -1.48
C SER A 39 -9.02 0.50 -3.01
N LEU A 40 -8.74 -0.70 -3.50
CA LEU A 40 -8.75 -1.05 -4.93
C LEU A 40 -10.17 -1.40 -5.37
N THR A 41 -11.06 -0.42 -5.31
CA THR A 41 -12.45 -0.56 -5.76
C THR A 41 -12.60 -0.07 -7.19
N ASP A 42 -13.58 -0.60 -7.93
CA ASP A 42 -13.90 -0.16 -9.31
C ASP A 42 -14.21 1.35 -9.37
N SER A 43 -14.75 1.94 -8.30
CA SER A 43 -14.99 3.39 -8.20
C SER A 43 -13.72 4.23 -8.13
N ARG A 44 -12.65 3.71 -7.52
CA ARG A 44 -11.36 4.40 -7.39
C ARG A 44 -10.41 4.06 -8.52
N TYR A 45 -10.51 2.87 -9.08
CA TYR A 45 -9.65 2.37 -10.14
C TYR A 45 -10.51 1.69 -11.22
N PRO A 46 -11.14 2.47 -12.12
CA PRO A 46 -11.95 1.93 -13.20
C PRO A 46 -11.19 0.91 -14.04
N ARG A 47 -11.92 -0.15 -14.44
CA ARG A 47 -11.40 -1.20 -15.32
C ARG A 47 -11.06 -0.62 -16.71
N GLY A 48 -10.14 -1.28 -17.40
CA GLY A 48 -9.69 -0.86 -18.75
C GLY A 48 -8.56 0.17 -18.73
N LYS A 49 -8.21 0.73 -17.57
CA LYS A 49 -6.99 1.53 -17.40
C LYS A 49 -5.88 0.69 -16.77
N LYS A 50 -4.65 0.83 -17.27
CA LYS A 50 -3.45 0.30 -16.61
C LYS A 50 -3.02 1.29 -15.52
N TYR A 51 -2.71 0.76 -14.35
CA TYR A 51 -2.17 1.53 -13.22
C TYR A 51 -0.80 0.97 -12.84
N LEU A 52 0.16 1.87 -12.66
CA LEU A 52 1.48 1.59 -12.13
C LEU A 52 1.44 1.66 -10.59
N PRO A 53 2.37 0.99 -9.88
CA PRO A 53 2.45 1.08 -8.42
C PRO A 53 2.49 2.51 -7.88
N ILE A 54 3.15 3.44 -8.60
CA ILE A 54 3.21 4.85 -8.21
C ILE A 54 1.83 5.52 -8.21
N ASP A 55 0.96 5.21 -9.18
CA ASP A 55 -0.40 5.75 -9.24
C ASP A 55 -1.22 5.40 -8.00
N LEU A 56 -0.96 4.21 -7.43
CA LEU A 56 -1.63 3.75 -6.20
C LEU A 56 -1.12 4.51 -4.97
N VAL A 57 0.17 4.84 -4.95
CA VAL A 57 0.82 5.57 -3.85
C VAL A 57 0.36 7.03 -3.86
N GLU A 58 0.45 7.70 -5.01
CA GLU A 58 -0.02 9.08 -5.21
C GLU A 58 -1.46 9.24 -4.73
N LYS A 59 -2.36 8.37 -5.19
CA LYS A 59 -3.78 8.44 -4.85
C LYS A 59 -4.10 8.12 -3.39
N GLN A 60 -3.24 7.38 -2.68
CA GLN A 60 -3.43 7.03 -1.27
C GLN A 60 -2.82 8.03 -0.30
N TYR A 61 -1.71 8.67 -0.67
CA TYR A 61 -0.88 9.44 0.26
C TYR A 61 -0.68 10.90 -0.13
N PHE A 62 -0.97 11.26 -1.38
CA PHE A 62 -0.74 12.59 -1.94
C PHE A 62 -2.02 13.20 -2.51
N GLN A 63 -3.17 12.92 -1.90
CA GLN A 63 -4.41 13.63 -2.24
C GLN A 63 -4.19 15.12 -1.98
N TRP A 64 -3.89 15.88 -3.03
CA TRP A 64 -3.96 17.32 -2.99
C TRP A 64 -5.44 17.67 -2.84
N ASP A 65 -5.76 18.44 -1.79
CA ASP A 65 -7.02 19.16 -1.73
C ASP A 65 -7.00 20.14 -2.90
N ASP A 66 -7.64 19.78 -4.01
CA ASP A 66 -8.10 20.78 -4.96
C ASP A 66 -9.16 21.59 -4.22
N GLY A 67 -8.72 22.69 -3.59
CA GLY A 67 -9.61 23.72 -3.09
C GLY A 67 -10.47 24.21 -4.24
N SER A 68 -11.76 23.93 -4.18
CA SER A 68 -12.82 24.48 -5.03
C SER A 68 -14.11 24.54 -4.23
#